data_AF-A0A1J8QFD6-F1
#
_entry.id   AF-A0A1J8QFD6-F1
#
_cell.length_a   1.000
_cell.length_b   1.000
_cell.length_c   1.000
_cell.angle_alpha   90.00
_cell.angle_beta   90.00
_cell.angle_gamma   90.00
#
_symmetry.space_group_name_H-M   'P 1'
#
loop_
_entity.id
_entity.type
_entity.pdbx_description
1 polymer ?
#
loop_
_entity_poly.entity_id
_entity_poly.type
_entity_poly.pdbx_seq_one_letter_code
_entity_poly.pdbx_strand_id
1 'polypeptide(L)'
;MNKVSSPSSRALNTIPPLVASGQPYEAHQKARTFASRHNKSGKYDTAIDVLFQSAKELLRVGQQGSGTDLTLFLLSDVYESKGEVVNDESRGGLTQFIWVMEKDDY
;
A
#
# COMPACT_ATOMS: atom_id res chain seq x y z
N MET A 1 -8.41 -25.42 -18.29
CA MET A 1 -9.04 -24.44 -17.38
C MET A 1 -8.29 -23.12 -17.49
N ASN A 2 -8.84 -22.15 -18.23
CA ASN A 2 -8.26 -20.81 -18.32
C ASN A 2 -8.45 -20.10 -16.98
N LYS A 3 -7.36 -20.01 -16.20
CA LYS A 3 -7.32 -19.17 -15.01
C LYS A 3 -7.40 -17.73 -15.52
N VAL A 4 -8.60 -17.16 -15.57
CA VAL A 4 -8.80 -15.73 -15.86
C VAL A 4 -7.90 -15.00 -14.87
N SER A 5 -6.79 -14.45 -15.35
CA SER A 5 -5.82 -13.79 -14.49
C SER A 5 -6.53 -12.59 -13.86
N SER A 6 -6.85 -12.67 -12.57
CA SER A 6 -7.40 -11.52 -11.84
C SER A 6 -6.49 -10.31 -12.08
N PRO A 7 -7.02 -9.10 -12.29
CA PRO A 7 -6.21 -7.89 -12.40
C PRO A 7 -5.19 -7.76 -11.24
N SER A 8 -5.53 -8.23 -10.04
CA SER A 8 -4.62 -8.28 -8.89
C SER A 8 -3.47 -9.26 -9.10
N SER A 9 -3.71 -10.42 -9.71
CA SER A 9 -2.67 -11.44 -9.95
C SER A 9 -1.51 -10.95 -10.83
N ARG A 10 -1.75 -10.04 -11.77
CA ARG A 10 -0.67 -9.47 -12.60
C ARG A 10 0.23 -8.52 -11.82
N ALA A 11 -0.38 -7.67 -10.98
CA ALA A 11 0.34 -6.76 -10.11
C ALA A 11 1.09 -7.51 -9.00
N LEU A 12 0.46 -8.52 -8.39
CA LEU A 12 1.08 -9.36 -7.36
C LEU A 12 2.22 -10.24 -7.89
N ASN A 13 2.25 -10.55 -9.18
CA ASN A 13 3.38 -11.26 -9.80
C ASN A 13 4.55 -10.33 -10.14
N THR A 14 4.39 -9.01 -10.03
CA THR A 14 5.41 -8.04 -10.47
C THR A 14 5.92 -7.15 -9.34
N ILE A 15 5.08 -6.76 -8.39
CA ILE A 15 5.44 -5.83 -7.31
C ILE A 15 6.20 -6.52 -6.15
N PRO A 16 5.69 -7.59 -5.51
CA PRO A 16 6.42 -8.32 -4.47
C PRO A 16 7.84 -8.77 -4.87
N PRO A 17 8.08 -9.29 -6.09
CA PRO A 17 9.43 -9.65 -6.52
C PRO A 17 10.42 -8.48 -6.58
N LEU A 18 9.96 -7.24 -6.82
CA LEU A 18 10.83 -6.06 -6.81
C LEU A 18 11.38 -5.76 -5.42
N VAL A 19 10.57 -6.01 -4.39
CA VAL A 19 11.01 -5.91 -2.99
C VAL A 19 12.12 -6.92 -2.72
N ALA A 20 11.92 -8.18 -3.15
CA ALA A 20 12.92 -9.23 -3.01
C ALA A 20 14.20 -8.98 -3.82
N SER A 21 14.11 -8.29 -4.97
CA SER A 21 15.25 -7.93 -5.81
C SER A 21 16.01 -6.68 -5.34
N GLY A 22 15.74 -6.19 -4.13
CA GLY A 22 16.42 -5.01 -3.58
C GLY A 22 15.97 -3.68 -4.20
N GLN A 23 14.77 -3.64 -4.82
CA GLN A 23 14.17 -2.43 -5.39
C GLN A 23 12.87 -2.04 -4.67
N PRO A 24 12.90 -1.83 -3.33
CA PRO A 24 11.70 -1.55 -2.55
C PRO A 24 11.03 -0.22 -2.93
N TYR A 25 11.80 0.79 -3.33
CA TYR A 25 11.26 2.08 -3.78
C TYR A 25 10.40 1.94 -5.04
N GLU A 26 10.89 1.20 -6.04
CA GLU A 26 10.15 0.90 -7.27
C GLU A 26 8.90 0.08 -7.00
N ALA A 27 8.99 -0.90 -6.08
CA ALA A 27 7.84 -1.69 -5.65
C ALA A 27 6.76 -0.80 -5.02
N HIS A 28 7.17 0.10 -4.12
CA HIS A 28 6.28 1.09 -3.50
C HIS A 28 5.58 1.98 -4.54
N GLN A 29 6.34 2.62 -5.42
CA GLN A 29 5.79 3.55 -6.43
C GLN A 29 4.80 2.86 -7.36
N LYS A 30 5.10 1.62 -7.77
CA LYS A 30 4.20 0.79 -8.59
C LYS A 30 2.93 0.39 -7.85
N ALA A 31 3.03 -0.02 -6.58
CA ALA A 31 1.87 -0.36 -5.76
C ALA A 31 0.93 0.83 -5.60
N ARG A 32 1.47 2.00 -5.26
CA ARG A 32 0.70 3.24 -5.07
C ARG A 32 0.00 3.67 -6.36
N THR A 33 0.72 3.66 -7.49
CA THR A 33 0.15 4.02 -8.80
C THR A 33 -0.95 3.03 -9.21
N PHE A 34 -0.71 1.73 -9.01
CA PHE A 34 -1.69 0.69 -9.34
C PHE A 34 -2.97 0.88 -8.52
N ALA A 35 -2.82 1.06 -7.20
CA ALA A 35 -3.94 1.23 -6.29
C ALA A 35 -4.75 2.50 -6.58
N SER A 36 -4.08 3.65 -6.81
CA SER A 36 -4.76 4.91 -7.15
C SER A 36 -5.64 4.79 -8.40
N ARG A 37 -5.13 4.11 -9.44
CA ARG A 37 -5.90 3.87 -10.69
C ARG A 37 -7.09 2.96 -10.46
N HIS A 38 -6.92 1.90 -9.68
CA HIS A 38 -8.00 0.94 -9.41
C HIS A 38 -9.05 1.51 -8.47
N ASN A 39 -8.65 2.34 -7.51
CA ASN A 39 -9.55 3.10 -6.63
C ASN A 39 -10.46 4.02 -7.45
N LYS A 40 -9.88 4.83 -8.36
CA LYS A 40 -10.65 5.70 -9.29
C LYS A 40 -11.57 4.93 -10.25
N SER A 41 -11.25 3.66 -10.53
CA SER A 41 -12.04 2.81 -11.41
C SER A 41 -13.12 2.00 -10.66
N GLY A 42 -13.32 2.24 -9.36
CA GLY A 42 -14.26 1.49 -8.52
C GLY A 42 -13.86 0.05 -8.24
N LYS A 43 -12.61 -0.33 -8.51
CA LYS A 43 -12.07 -1.70 -8.32
C LYS A 43 -11.37 -1.83 -6.97
N TYR A 44 -12.11 -1.57 -5.90
CA TYR A 44 -11.57 -1.48 -4.54
C TYR A 44 -10.91 -2.81 -4.10
N ASP A 45 -11.55 -3.95 -4.29
CA ASP A 45 -11.01 -5.24 -3.85
C ASP A 45 -9.66 -5.58 -4.52
N THR A 46 -9.48 -5.17 -5.79
CA THR A 46 -8.20 -5.33 -6.49
C THR A 46 -7.11 -4.40 -5.92
N ALA A 47 -7.48 -3.16 -5.58
CA ALA A 47 -6.55 -2.21 -4.96
C ALA A 47 -6.14 -2.69 -3.56
N ILE A 48 -7.09 -3.21 -2.77
CA ILE A 48 -6.87 -3.75 -1.43
C ILE A 48 -5.86 -4.90 -1.46
N ASP A 49 -6.08 -5.89 -2.33
CA ASP A 49 -5.18 -7.04 -2.47
C ASP A 49 -3.73 -6.61 -2.75
N VAL A 50 -3.55 -5.66 -3.67
CA VAL A 50 -2.22 -5.22 -4.11
C VAL A 50 -1.53 -4.39 -3.05
N LEU A 51 -2.25 -3.46 -2.40
CA LEU A 51 -1.70 -2.65 -1.31
C LEU A 51 -1.29 -3.52 -0.13
N PHE A 52 -2.17 -4.43 0.30
CA PHE A 52 -1.91 -5.28 1.46
C PHE A 52 -0.67 -6.15 1.27
N GLN A 53 -0.57 -6.86 0.13
CA GLN A 53 0.57 -7.72 -0.12
C GLN A 53 1.86 -6.93 -0.31
N SER A 54 1.81 -5.78 -1.00
CA SER A 54 3.00 -4.95 -1.24
C SER A 54 3.51 -4.30 0.05
N ALA A 55 2.60 -3.77 0.89
CA ALA A 55 2.93 -3.23 2.20
C ALA A 55 3.57 -4.29 3.09
N LYS A 56 2.98 -5.51 3.14
CA LYS A 56 3.52 -6.63 3.92
C LYS A 56 4.95 -6.98 3.51
N GLU A 57 5.25 -7.06 2.21
CA GLU A 57 6.62 -7.37 1.77
C GLU A 57 7.59 -6.21 2.07
N LEU A 58 7.17 -4.95 1.90
CA LEU A 58 8.01 -3.79 2.24
C LEU A 58 8.35 -3.75 3.74
N LEU A 59 7.38 -4.04 4.61
CA LEU A 59 7.61 -4.12 6.05
C LEU A 59 8.59 -5.24 6.41
N ARG A 60 8.53 -6.39 5.72
CA ARG A 60 9.44 -7.53 5.95
C ARG A 60 10.89 -7.20 5.63
N VAL A 61 11.15 -6.36 4.64
CA VAL A 61 12.53 -5.94 4.28
C VAL A 61 13.00 -4.69 5.04
N GLY A 62 12.29 -4.29 6.11
CA GLY A 62 12.66 -3.15 6.94
C GLY A 62 12.30 -1.79 6.36
N GLN A 63 11.55 -1.74 5.25
CA GLN A 63 11.12 -0.49 4.60
C GLN A 63 9.84 0.04 5.24
N GLN A 64 9.94 0.41 6.53
CA GLN A 64 8.81 0.81 7.35
C GLN A 64 8.07 2.02 6.78
N GLY A 65 8.76 3.09 6.38
CA GLY A 65 8.10 4.26 5.80
C GLY A 65 7.29 3.95 4.54
N SER A 66 7.85 3.12 3.65
CA SER A 66 7.17 2.72 2.41
C SER A 66 6.00 1.78 2.65
N GLY A 67 6.13 0.84 3.61
CA GLY A 67 5.05 -0.06 3.99
C GLY A 67 3.90 0.68 4.67
N THR A 68 4.22 1.59 5.60
CA THR A 68 3.23 2.40 6.32
C THR A 68 2.48 3.37 5.40
N ASP A 69 3.13 4.02 4.43
CA ASP A 69 2.43 4.87 3.45
C ASP A 69 1.44 4.08 2.58
N LEU A 70 1.80 2.86 2.13
CA LEU A 70 0.86 2.01 1.38
C LEU A 70 -0.31 1.52 2.25
N THR A 71 -0.05 1.23 3.53
CA THR A 71 -1.11 0.89 4.49
C THR A 71 -2.00 2.10 4.77
N LEU A 72 -1.45 3.30 4.87
CA LEU A 72 -2.24 4.52 5.04
C LEU A 72 -3.12 4.73 3.81
N PHE A 73 -2.56 4.64 2.61
CA PHE A 73 -3.31 4.77 1.35
C PHE A 73 -4.43 3.72 1.22
N LEU A 74 -4.24 2.52 1.76
CA LEU A 74 -5.29 1.51 1.83
C LEU A 74 -6.45 1.96 2.72
N LEU A 75 -6.13 2.44 3.92
CA LEU A 75 -7.12 2.79 4.94
C LEU A 75 -7.83 4.11 4.64
N SER A 76 -7.08 5.16 4.25
CA SER A 76 -7.67 6.46 3.91
C SER A 76 -8.32 6.41 2.54
N ASP A 77 -7.56 6.15 1.48
CA ASP A 77 -8.06 6.40 0.14
C ASP A 77 -8.98 5.28 -0.36
N VAL A 78 -8.69 4.01 -0.06
CA VAL A 78 -9.44 2.89 -0.63
C VAL A 78 -10.64 2.50 0.25
N TYR A 79 -10.49 2.42 1.58
CA TYR A 79 -11.60 2.11 2.47
C TYR A 79 -12.58 3.27 2.64
N GLU A 80 -12.14 4.53 2.75
CA GLU A 80 -13.08 5.67 2.77
C GLU A 80 -13.84 5.79 1.45
N SER A 81 -13.16 5.60 0.30
CA SER A 81 -13.82 5.61 -1.02
C SER A 81 -14.80 4.44 -1.21
N LYS A 82 -14.58 3.32 -0.50
CA LYS A 82 -15.49 2.17 -0.46
C LYS A 82 -16.67 2.40 0.50
N GLY A 83 -16.57 3.38 1.41
CA GLY A 83 -17.60 3.71 2.40
C GLY A 83 -17.48 2.94 3.73
N GLU A 84 -16.33 2.33 4.02
CA GLU A 84 -16.05 1.74 5.34
C GLU A 84 -15.53 2.81 6.31
N VAL A 85 -16.05 2.79 7.54
CA VAL A 85 -15.84 3.85 8.54
C VAL A 85 -14.46 3.73 9.18
N VAL A 86 -13.70 4.83 9.12
CA VAL A 86 -12.38 5.04 9.71
C VAL A 86 -12.38 4.73 11.22
N ASN A 87 -11.45 3.88 11.68
CA ASN A 87 -11.28 3.52 13.09
C ASN A 87 -10.02 4.16 13.70
N ASP A 88 -9.84 4.03 15.02
CA ASP A 88 -8.81 4.70 15.83
C ASP A 88 -7.34 4.43 15.40
N GLU A 89 -7.06 3.36 14.65
CA GLU A 89 -5.72 3.09 14.10
C GLU A 89 -5.27 4.16 13.10
N SER A 90 -6.22 4.72 12.34
CA SER A 90 -5.99 5.79 11.35
C SER A 90 -5.51 7.08 12.01
N ARG A 91 -5.96 7.34 13.24
CA ARG A 91 -5.54 8.50 14.05
C ARG A 91 -4.14 8.31 14.64
N GLY A 92 -3.79 7.07 15.00
CA GLY A 92 -2.45 6.73 15.49
C GLY A 92 -1.35 6.96 14.45
N GLY A 93 -1.64 6.70 13.17
CA GLY A 93 -0.72 6.95 12.06
C GLY A 93 -0.35 8.42 11.89
N LEU A 94 -1.32 9.34 12.03
CA LEU A 94 -1.07 10.78 11.93
C LEU A 94 -0.15 11.31 13.04
N THR A 95 -0.28 10.78 14.26
CA THR A 95 0.61 11.14 15.38
C THR A 95 2.03 10.64 15.16
N GLN A 96 2.19 9.47 14.52
CA GLN A 96 3.51 8.91 14.22
C GLN A 96 4.26 9.71 13.13
N PHE A 97 3.53 10.30 12.18
CA PHE A 97 4.11 11.24 11.21
C PHE A 97 4.62 12.53 11.85
N ILE A 98 3.90 13.09 12.82
CA ILE A 98 4.37 14.28 13.57
C ILE A 98 5.65 13.97 14.35
N TRP A 99 5.72 12.80 14.98
CA TRP A 99 6.88 12.40 15.79
C TRP A 99 8.16 12.18 14.97
N VAL A 100 8.04 11.73 13.71
CA VAL A 100 9.19 11.53 12.82
C VAL A 100 9.71 12.86 12.25
N MET A 101 8.85 13.86 12.05
CA MET A 101 9.23 15.15 11.44
C MET A 101 9.97 16.11 12.39
N GLU A 102 9.98 15.83 13.70
CA GLU A 102 10.66 16.67 14.71
C GLU A 102 12.12 16.22 14.99
N LYS A 103 12.53 15.05 14.48
CA LYS A 103 13.83 14.42 14.81
C LYS A 103 15.00 14.80 13.89
N ASP A 104 14.79 15.68 12.91
CA ASP A 104 15.84 16.13 11.98
C ASP A 104 16.54 17.44 12.41
N ASP A 105 16.18 18.02 13.56
CA ASP A 105 16.85 19.20 14.16
C ASP A 105 17.58 18.84 15.49
N TYR A 106 18.63 18.00 15.46
CA TYR A 106 19.80 18.07 16.38
C TYR A 106 20.95 17.15 15.94
#